data_AF-A0A8A7KFS6-F1
#
_entry.id   AF-A0A8A7KFS6-F1
#
_cell.length_a   1.000
_cell.length_b   1.000
_cell.length_c   1.000
_cell.angle_alpha   90.00
_cell.angle_beta   90.00
_cell.angle_gamma   90.00
#
_symmetry.space_group_name_H-M   'P 1'
#
loop_
_entity.id
_entity.type
_entity.pdbx_description
1 polymer ?
#
loop_
_entity_poly.entity_id
_entity_poly.type
_entity_poly.pdbx_seq_one_letter_code
_entity_poly.pdbx_strand_id
1 'polypeptide(L)'
;MGVVREKKKIGWPVIILIILAPFILRFAVGLFTGHDIEDVRAKIEEHLYEKYGEEFVVTQIGTRSSRGKEFYQARIYPRSIIGTNREWDDYYCASASVSKRSFGRLGGVGDSYSYVNRNMDVEEYLLPEIKNIFGERVLIKVDVAHEVTGDGSWWAGYKSVSLKEVRKDIAEDPERNRIILDLDVYIFDRIEDEKEKEERRKEIFELVQYLKEEGLFEYLEMRVVFVDERVLAPSYKKYKYEISASRKVNEYIKKEDKTVNLPPRNLRKKVSKVLQQEVNEMSEEELLASMRKIRKDELSYDGIRKWNCQYLSPIYSEGLVKERYTSSYNPETINKYKEIKDIKIGTNLEYIYFK
;
A
#
# COMPACT_ATOMS: atom_id res chain seq x y z
N MET A 1 -23.15 -74.76 45.54
CA MET A 1 -21.83 -74.27 45.08
C MET A 1 -21.80 -72.76 45.18
N GLY A 2 -21.22 -72.23 46.26
CA GLY A 2 -21.08 -70.78 46.46
C GLY A 2 -19.78 -70.30 45.81
N VAL A 3 -19.89 -69.38 44.86
CA VAL A 3 -18.75 -68.75 44.18
C VAL A 3 -18.13 -67.72 45.13
N VAL A 4 -16.95 -68.02 45.67
CA VAL A 4 -16.14 -67.03 46.39
C VAL A 4 -15.42 -66.16 45.35
N ARG A 5 -15.85 -64.90 45.25
CA ARG A 5 -15.22 -63.88 44.39
C ARG A 5 -13.97 -63.34 45.10
N GLU A 6 -12.78 -63.68 44.60
CA GLU A 6 -11.54 -63.01 44.99
C GLU A 6 -11.57 -61.53 44.57
N LYS A 7 -11.48 -60.62 45.54
CA LYS A 7 -11.26 -59.20 45.28
C LYS A 7 -9.77 -58.99 45.00
N LYS A 8 -9.40 -58.79 43.73
CA LYS A 8 -8.04 -58.36 43.35
C LYS A 8 -7.75 -57.00 43.98
N LYS A 9 -6.76 -56.93 44.87
CA LYS A 9 -6.22 -55.68 45.41
C LYS A 9 -5.47 -54.97 44.30
N ILE A 10 -5.97 -53.80 43.91
CA ILE A 10 -5.30 -52.91 42.96
C ILE A 10 -4.07 -52.35 43.68
N GLY A 11 -2.87 -52.68 43.18
CA GLY A 11 -1.61 -52.22 43.77
C GLY A 11 -1.48 -50.70 43.70
N TRP A 12 -0.85 -50.10 44.71
CA TRP A 12 -0.51 -48.67 44.77
C TRP A 12 0.07 -48.06 43.47
N PRO A 13 0.90 -48.77 42.67
CA PRO A 13 1.38 -48.25 41.40
C PRO A 13 0.25 -47.94 40.40
N VAL A 14 -0.82 -48.75 40.39
CA VAL A 14 -1.97 -48.56 39.49
C VAL A 14 -2.81 -47.36 39.93
N ILE A 15 -2.92 -47.13 41.24
CA ILE A 15 -3.63 -45.97 41.80
C ILE A 15 -2.87 -44.68 41.45
N ILE A 16 -1.53 -44.67 41.56
CA ILE A 16 -0.68 -43.54 41.15
C ILE A 16 -0.82 -43.25 39.66
N LEU A 17 -0.87 -44.30 38.82
CA LEU A 17 -1.07 -44.17 37.37
C LEU A 17 -2.45 -43.59 37.02
N ILE A 18 -3.50 -43.96 37.76
CA ILE A 18 -4.85 -43.42 37.58
C ILE A 18 -4.94 -41.95 38.03
N ILE A 19 -4.20 -41.54 39.05
CA ILE A 19 -4.17 -40.15 39.54
C ILE A 19 -3.34 -39.25 38.60
N LEU A 20 -2.24 -39.77 38.03
CA LEU A 20 -1.40 -39.04 37.09
C LEU A 20 -1.92 -39.06 35.65
N ALA A 21 -2.72 -40.06 35.26
CA ALA A 21 -3.26 -40.17 33.91
C ALA A 21 -4.05 -38.93 33.45
N PRO A 22 -4.90 -38.29 34.28
CA PRO A 22 -5.56 -37.03 33.91
C PRO A 22 -4.59 -35.86 33.72
N PHE A 23 -3.49 -35.81 34.49
CA PHE A 23 -2.46 -34.78 34.36
C PHE A 23 -1.61 -34.98 33.10
N ILE A 24 -1.20 -36.23 32.83
CA ILE A 24 -0.48 -36.61 31.60
C ILE A 24 -1.38 -36.42 30.38
N LEU A 25 -2.67 -36.74 30.49
CA LEU A 25 -3.65 -36.55 29.42
C LEU A 25 -3.96 -35.08 29.20
N ARG A 26 -4.04 -34.22 30.23
CA ARG A 26 -4.16 -32.77 30.06
C ARG A 26 -2.90 -32.15 29.46
N PHE A 27 -1.72 -32.61 29.87
CA PHE A 27 -0.45 -32.18 29.31
C PHE A 27 -0.30 -32.63 27.85
N ALA A 28 -0.72 -33.86 27.54
CA ALA A 28 -0.77 -34.40 26.18
C ALA A 28 -1.82 -33.69 25.32
N VAL A 29 -3.03 -33.46 25.82
CA VAL A 29 -4.08 -32.74 25.09
C VAL A 29 -3.64 -31.30 24.82
N GLY A 30 -3.01 -30.60 25.79
CA GLY A 30 -2.39 -29.29 25.56
C GLY A 30 -1.19 -29.30 24.59
N LEU A 31 -0.50 -30.43 24.44
CA LEU A 31 0.54 -30.65 23.42
C LEU A 31 -0.05 -30.91 22.02
N PHE A 32 -1.34 -31.32 21.92
CA PHE A 32 -2.00 -31.72 20.67
C PHE A 32 -3.14 -30.79 20.22
N THR A 33 -3.64 -29.92 21.08
CA THR A 33 -4.54 -28.81 20.70
C THR A 33 -3.67 -27.62 20.31
N GLY A 34 -3.88 -27.06 19.12
CA GLY A 34 -3.17 -25.85 18.69
C GLY A 34 -3.25 -24.74 19.76
N HIS A 35 -2.22 -23.89 19.84
CA HIS A 35 -2.22 -22.71 20.73
C HIS A 35 -3.56 -21.98 20.71
N ASP A 36 -3.95 -21.44 21.86
CA ASP A 36 -5.02 -20.46 21.90
C ASP A 36 -4.64 -19.33 20.92
N ILE A 37 -5.58 -18.97 20.05
CA ILE A 37 -5.40 -17.88 19.10
C ILE A 37 -5.03 -16.60 19.86
N GLU A 38 -5.48 -16.47 21.11
CA GLU A 38 -5.14 -15.37 21.99
C GLU A 38 -3.67 -15.36 22.45
N ASP A 39 -3.01 -16.53 22.61
CA ASP A 39 -1.56 -16.58 22.87
C ASP A 39 -0.77 -16.07 21.66
N VAL A 40 -1.21 -16.44 20.46
CA VAL A 40 -0.61 -15.99 19.20
C VAL A 40 -0.80 -14.48 19.05
N ARG A 41 -2.00 -13.98 19.35
CA ARG A 41 -2.34 -12.57 19.34
C ARG A 41 -1.47 -11.76 20.28
N ALA A 42 -1.45 -12.11 21.57
CA ALA A 42 -0.69 -11.40 22.60
C ALA A 42 0.80 -11.34 22.25
N LYS A 43 1.35 -12.44 21.72
CA LYS A 43 2.76 -12.49 21.30
C LYS A 43 3.05 -11.58 20.11
N ILE A 44 2.13 -11.45 19.16
CA ILE A 44 2.27 -10.50 18.04
C ILE A 44 2.16 -9.07 18.57
N GLU A 45 1.18 -8.78 19.42
CA GLU A 45 0.96 -7.44 19.99
C GLU A 45 2.18 -6.96 20.80
N GLU A 46 2.75 -7.82 21.65
CA GLU A 46 3.98 -7.55 22.41
C GLU A 46 5.15 -7.20 21.47
N HIS A 47 5.42 -8.05 20.46
CA HIS A 47 6.48 -7.80 19.49
C HIS A 47 6.30 -6.48 18.74
N LEU A 48 5.08 -6.15 18.33
CA LEU A 48 4.80 -4.92 17.60
C LEU A 48 4.93 -3.69 18.50
N TYR A 49 4.48 -3.76 19.76
CA TYR A 49 4.64 -2.68 20.73
C TYR A 49 6.12 -2.44 21.05
N GLU A 50 6.91 -3.48 21.29
CA GLU A 50 8.35 -3.36 21.54
C GLU A 50 9.09 -2.73 20.35
N LYS A 51 8.70 -3.08 19.12
CA LYS A 51 9.39 -2.64 17.90
C LYS A 51 8.97 -1.24 17.43
N TYR A 52 7.70 -0.89 17.55
CA TYR A 52 7.13 0.34 16.97
C TYR A 52 6.65 1.35 18.02
N GLY A 53 6.51 0.95 19.29
CA GLY A 53 6.06 1.83 20.36
C GLY A 53 4.58 2.23 20.30
N GLU A 54 3.77 1.56 19.48
CA GLU A 54 2.32 1.78 19.38
C GLU A 54 1.52 0.46 19.51
N GLU A 55 0.25 0.56 19.90
CA GLU A 55 -0.65 -0.60 19.98
C GLU A 55 -1.15 -1.01 18.60
N PHE A 56 -1.29 -2.32 18.36
CA PHE A 56 -1.80 -2.87 17.11
C PHE A 56 -3.09 -3.64 17.33
N VAL A 57 -3.93 -3.64 16.29
CA VAL A 57 -5.00 -4.62 16.15
C VAL A 57 -4.48 -5.79 15.33
N VAL A 58 -4.52 -6.97 15.92
CA VAL A 58 -4.24 -8.23 15.23
C VAL A 58 -5.58 -8.87 14.85
N THR A 59 -5.76 -9.27 13.60
CA THR A 59 -7.01 -9.90 13.14
C THR A 59 -6.71 -11.01 12.14
N GLN A 60 -7.75 -11.76 11.76
CA GLN A 60 -7.66 -12.75 10.68
C GLN A 60 -6.51 -13.76 10.90
N ILE A 61 -6.37 -14.24 12.14
CA ILE A 61 -5.32 -15.20 12.49
C ILE A 61 -5.67 -16.53 11.83
N GLY A 62 -4.81 -16.98 10.92
CA GLY A 62 -4.91 -18.24 10.22
C GLY A 62 -3.58 -18.99 10.21
N THR A 63 -3.58 -20.18 9.62
CA THR A 63 -2.37 -20.99 9.44
C THR A 63 -1.92 -20.97 7.99
N ARG A 64 -0.61 -20.82 7.78
CA ARG A 64 0.03 -20.97 6.46
C ARG A 64 1.18 -21.95 6.53
N SER A 65 1.45 -22.64 5.42
CA SER A 65 2.60 -23.51 5.27
C SER A 65 3.48 -23.04 4.13
N SER A 66 4.78 -22.90 4.38
CA SER A 66 5.75 -22.47 3.36
C SER A 66 7.08 -23.21 3.57
N ARG A 67 7.62 -23.77 2.48
CA ARG A 67 8.87 -24.56 2.49
C ARG A 67 8.90 -25.63 3.60
N GLY A 68 7.78 -26.33 3.79
CA GLY A 68 7.63 -27.39 4.81
C GLY A 68 7.54 -26.91 6.27
N LYS A 69 7.43 -25.60 6.51
CA LYS A 69 7.24 -25.02 7.85
C LYS A 69 5.85 -24.42 7.98
N GLU A 70 5.22 -24.60 9.13
CA GLU A 70 3.93 -23.99 9.44
C GLU A 70 4.09 -22.72 10.28
N PHE A 71 3.23 -21.74 10.03
CA PHE A 71 3.20 -20.47 10.73
C PHE A 71 1.75 -20.10 11.01
N TYR A 72 1.51 -19.45 12.14
CA TYR A 72 0.36 -18.55 12.24
C TYR A 72 0.67 -17.30 11.45
N GLN A 73 -0.33 -16.77 10.75
CA GLN A 73 -0.27 -15.48 10.05
C GLN A 73 -1.50 -14.66 10.42
N ALA A 74 -1.31 -13.38 10.67
CA ALA A 74 -2.35 -12.44 11.03
C ALA A 74 -2.25 -11.19 10.17
N ARG A 75 -3.39 -10.54 9.94
CA ARG A 75 -3.45 -9.16 9.47
C ARG A 75 -3.25 -8.23 10.65
N ILE A 76 -2.39 -7.22 10.49
CA ILE A 76 -2.08 -6.25 11.53
C ILE A 76 -2.23 -4.82 11.00
N TYR A 77 -2.65 -3.92 11.87
CA TYR A 77 -2.69 -2.48 11.62
C TYR A 77 -2.67 -1.73 12.95
N PRO A 78 -2.15 -0.49 13.00
CA PRO A 78 -2.05 0.25 14.25
C PRO A 78 -3.44 0.61 14.77
N ARG A 79 -3.61 0.62 16.09
CA ARG A 79 -4.90 0.97 16.70
C ARG A 79 -5.29 2.43 16.43
N SER A 80 -4.30 3.30 16.21
CA SER A 80 -4.44 4.73 15.92
C SER A 80 -5.27 5.04 14.66
N ILE A 81 -5.40 4.10 13.71
CA ILE A 81 -6.17 4.34 12.47
C ILE A 81 -7.67 4.04 12.60
N ILE A 82 -8.12 3.44 13.71
CA ILE A 82 -9.54 3.15 13.93
C ILE A 82 -10.34 4.46 14.03
N GLY A 83 -11.47 4.53 13.33
CA GLY A 83 -12.32 5.73 13.24
C GLY A 83 -11.79 6.80 12.28
N THR A 84 -10.67 6.55 11.59
CA THR A 84 -10.12 7.44 10.57
C THR A 84 -10.47 6.95 9.15
N ASN A 85 -10.23 7.78 8.14
CA ASN A 85 -10.33 7.40 6.73
C ASN A 85 -9.31 6.31 6.31
N ARG A 86 -8.32 6.00 7.16
CA ARG A 86 -7.33 4.93 6.95
C ARG A 86 -7.85 3.57 7.42
N GLU A 87 -8.89 3.55 8.24
CA GLU A 87 -9.53 2.30 8.66
C GLU A 87 -10.06 1.55 7.42
N TRP A 88 -9.77 0.25 7.31
CA TRP A 88 -10.14 -0.59 6.16
C TRP A 88 -9.43 -0.27 4.84
N ASP A 89 -8.39 0.55 4.86
CA ASP A 89 -7.51 0.75 3.72
C ASP A 89 -6.31 -0.21 3.82
N ASP A 90 -6.19 -1.10 2.83
CA ASP A 90 -5.15 -2.13 2.79
C ASP A 90 -3.74 -1.55 2.75
N TYR A 91 -3.58 -0.29 2.29
CA TYR A 91 -2.29 0.40 2.28
C TYR A 91 -1.67 0.56 3.68
N TYR A 92 -2.50 0.68 4.72
CA TYR A 92 -2.06 0.84 6.11
C TYR A 92 -2.04 -0.49 6.89
N CYS A 93 -2.21 -1.61 6.18
CA CYS A 93 -2.27 -2.94 6.78
C CYS A 93 -1.04 -3.76 6.40
N ALA A 94 -0.59 -4.59 7.33
CA ALA A 94 0.54 -5.49 7.14
C ALA A 94 0.22 -6.90 7.61
N SER A 95 1.21 -7.79 7.51
CA SER A 95 1.13 -9.14 8.04
C SER A 95 2.11 -9.33 9.20
N ALA A 96 1.69 -10.06 10.23
CA ALA A 96 2.58 -10.66 11.20
C ALA A 96 2.51 -12.18 11.10
N SER A 97 3.61 -12.86 11.45
CA SER A 97 3.66 -14.31 11.47
C SER A 97 4.43 -14.84 12.67
N VAL A 98 3.96 -15.95 13.22
CA VAL A 98 4.59 -16.65 14.34
C VAL A 98 4.85 -18.08 13.91
N SER A 99 6.10 -18.53 14.02
CA SER A 99 6.47 -19.90 13.64
C SER A 99 5.85 -20.93 14.60
N LYS A 100 5.27 -22.01 14.04
CA LYS A 100 4.81 -23.17 14.80
C LYS A 100 5.99 -24.12 14.96
N ARG A 101 6.52 -24.25 16.19
CA ARG A 101 7.59 -25.20 16.51
C ARG A 101 7.02 -26.53 17.00
N SER A 102 7.86 -27.56 17.04
CA SER A 102 7.51 -28.88 17.57
C SER A 102 6.92 -28.78 18.97
N PHE A 103 6.04 -29.73 19.31
CA PHE A 103 5.37 -29.80 20.61
C PHE A 103 4.50 -28.58 20.93
N GLY A 104 3.94 -27.93 19.90
CA GLY A 104 3.03 -26.79 20.08
C GLY A 104 3.70 -25.65 20.83
N ARG A 105 4.91 -25.23 20.41
CA ARG A 105 5.58 -24.04 20.94
C ARG A 105 5.55 -22.91 19.92
N LEU A 106 5.27 -21.67 20.35
CA LEU A 106 5.40 -20.49 19.49
C LEU A 106 6.87 -20.07 19.37
N GLY A 107 7.38 -20.00 18.14
CA GLY A 107 8.69 -19.45 17.86
C GLY A 107 8.71 -17.93 17.78
N GLY A 108 9.71 -17.37 17.08
CA GLY A 108 9.86 -15.92 16.91
C GLY A 108 8.75 -15.33 16.03
N VAL A 109 8.50 -14.04 16.26
CA VAL A 109 7.57 -13.23 15.48
C VAL A 109 8.33 -12.52 14.36
N GLY A 110 7.74 -12.49 13.17
CA GLY A 110 8.22 -11.65 12.08
C GLY A 110 7.05 -10.91 11.46
N ASP A 111 7.24 -9.62 11.21
CA ASP A 111 6.22 -8.74 10.64
C ASP A 111 6.66 -8.14 9.30
N SER A 112 5.70 -7.55 8.60
CA SER A 112 5.91 -6.71 7.42
C SER A 112 5.44 -5.27 7.64
N TYR A 113 5.26 -4.83 8.89
CA TYR A 113 4.79 -3.47 9.17
C TYR A 113 5.88 -2.42 8.95
N SER A 114 7.16 -2.83 8.99
CA SER A 114 8.29 -1.94 8.66
C SER A 114 8.16 -1.31 7.27
N TYR A 115 7.55 -2.01 6.30
CA TYR A 115 7.28 -1.45 4.97
C TYR A 115 6.22 -0.35 5.03
N VAL A 116 5.10 -0.61 5.72
CA VAL A 116 4.02 0.38 5.90
C VAL A 116 4.52 1.60 6.67
N ASN A 117 5.23 1.38 7.77
CA ASN A 117 5.79 2.45 8.60
C ASN A 117 6.74 3.34 7.79
N ARG A 118 7.65 2.75 7.02
CA ARG A 118 8.57 3.50 6.16
C ARG A 118 7.85 4.29 5.07
N ASN A 119 6.80 3.74 4.47
CA ASN A 119 6.00 4.47 3.48
C ASN A 119 5.30 5.68 4.12
N MET A 120 4.80 5.55 5.36
CA MET A 120 4.23 6.67 6.11
C MET A 120 5.27 7.72 6.49
N ASP A 121 6.46 7.32 6.96
CA ASP A 121 7.55 8.24 7.30
C ASP A 121 7.97 9.08 6.08
N VAL A 122 8.12 8.46 4.91
CA VAL A 122 8.49 9.16 3.67
C VAL A 122 7.34 10.03 3.16
N GLU A 123 6.10 9.59 3.31
CA GLU A 123 4.93 10.43 3.02
C GLU A 123 4.88 11.69 3.89
N GLU A 124 5.04 11.55 5.21
CA GLU A 124 5.07 12.68 6.15
C GLU A 124 6.21 13.65 5.83
N TYR A 125 7.36 13.11 5.42
CA TYR A 125 8.52 13.89 5.03
C TYR A 125 8.31 14.70 3.74
N LEU A 126 7.74 14.10 2.69
CA LEU A 126 7.61 14.71 1.37
C LEU A 126 6.36 15.59 1.22
N LEU A 127 5.28 15.28 1.93
CA LEU A 127 3.99 15.94 1.74
C LEU A 127 4.03 17.47 1.93
N PRO A 128 4.76 18.04 2.91
CA PRO A 128 4.85 19.49 3.06
C PRO A 128 5.41 20.20 1.82
N GLU A 129 6.50 19.70 1.25
CA GLU A 129 7.11 20.30 0.05
C GLU A 129 6.23 20.10 -1.19
N ILE A 130 5.61 18.93 -1.33
CA ILE A 130 4.68 18.66 -2.42
C ILE A 130 3.47 19.62 -2.36
N LYS A 131 2.97 19.95 -1.16
CA LYS A 131 1.92 20.97 -0.99
C LYS A 131 2.42 22.38 -1.26
N ASN A 132 3.66 22.69 -0.91
CA ASN A 132 4.28 23.97 -1.22
C ASN A 132 4.34 24.19 -2.75
N ILE A 133 4.70 23.15 -3.51
CA ILE A 133 4.83 23.20 -4.96
C ILE A 133 3.48 23.18 -5.68
N PHE A 134 2.56 22.28 -5.31
CA PHE A 134 1.33 22.02 -6.07
C PHE A 134 0.04 22.57 -5.42
N GLY A 135 0.14 23.11 -4.21
CA GLY A 135 -0.99 23.55 -3.41
C GLY A 135 -1.62 22.44 -2.55
N GLU A 136 -2.69 22.78 -1.84
CA GLU A 136 -3.31 21.89 -0.84
C GLU A 136 -4.12 20.73 -1.42
N ARG A 137 -4.56 20.82 -2.69
CA ARG A 137 -5.37 19.81 -3.38
C ARG A 137 -4.53 18.65 -3.93
N VAL A 138 -3.69 18.08 -3.07
CA VAL A 138 -2.77 17.01 -3.43
C VAL A 138 -2.87 15.83 -2.46
N LEU A 139 -2.80 14.63 -3.02
CA LEU A 139 -2.56 13.39 -2.28
C LEU A 139 -1.37 12.67 -2.89
N ILE A 140 -0.54 12.04 -2.06
CA ILE A 140 0.57 11.22 -2.55
C ILE A 140 0.38 9.76 -2.19
N LYS A 141 1.01 8.85 -2.92
CA LYS A 141 1.10 7.45 -2.55
C LYS A 141 2.55 7.03 -2.69
N VAL A 142 3.10 6.47 -1.62
CA VAL A 142 4.52 6.21 -1.48
C VAL A 142 4.71 4.71 -1.32
N ASP A 143 5.67 4.16 -2.06
CA ASP A 143 6.19 2.83 -1.81
C ASP A 143 7.71 2.85 -1.82
N VAL A 144 8.30 2.36 -0.73
CA VAL A 144 9.73 2.48 -0.46
C VAL A 144 10.31 1.11 -0.19
N ALA A 145 11.27 0.70 -1.01
CA ALA A 145 12.13 -0.42 -0.71
C ALA A 145 13.49 0.09 -0.20
N HIS A 146 13.89 -0.38 0.98
CA HIS A 146 15.29 -0.33 1.37
C HIS A 146 15.93 -1.62 0.87
N GLU A 147 16.90 -1.52 -0.04
CA GLU A 147 17.58 -2.66 -0.61
C GLU A 147 19.04 -2.72 -0.19
N VAL A 148 19.50 -3.94 0.13
CA VAL A 148 20.88 -4.20 0.53
C VAL A 148 21.52 -5.26 -0.35
N THR A 149 22.82 -5.16 -0.61
CA THR A 149 23.58 -6.17 -1.34
C THR A 149 24.89 -6.54 -0.63
N GLY A 150 25.36 -7.77 -0.84
CA GLY A 150 26.65 -8.22 -0.31
C GLY A 150 27.80 -7.96 -1.28
N ASP A 151 27.68 -8.50 -2.49
CA ASP A 151 28.68 -8.48 -3.55
C ASP A 151 28.21 -7.77 -4.83
N GLY A 152 27.04 -7.13 -4.80
CA GLY A 152 26.43 -6.47 -5.95
C GLY A 152 25.73 -7.41 -6.94
N SER A 153 25.73 -8.73 -6.69
CA SER A 153 25.10 -9.71 -7.61
C SER A 153 23.57 -9.70 -7.55
N TRP A 154 23.01 -9.37 -6.38
CA TRP A 154 21.56 -9.23 -6.19
C TRP A 154 21.26 -8.25 -5.04
N TRP A 155 20.12 -7.57 -5.14
CA TRP A 155 19.63 -6.64 -4.13
C TRP A 155 18.47 -7.27 -3.36
N ALA A 156 18.55 -7.22 -2.04
CA ALA A 156 17.61 -7.83 -1.12
C ALA A 156 16.80 -6.77 -0.38
N GLY A 157 15.48 -6.90 -0.33
CA GLY A 157 14.65 -6.03 0.50
C GLY A 157 14.99 -6.18 1.99
N TYR A 158 15.41 -5.10 2.62
CA TYR A 158 15.74 -5.00 4.04
C TYR A 158 14.62 -4.34 4.85
N LYS A 159 14.52 -4.74 6.11
CA LYS A 159 13.41 -4.37 7.00
C LYS A 159 13.74 -3.20 7.93
N SER A 160 14.45 -2.19 7.42
CA SER A 160 14.58 -0.92 8.15
C SER A 160 13.20 -0.37 8.48
N VAL A 161 13.04 0.15 9.70
CA VAL A 161 11.74 0.58 10.22
C VAL A 161 11.39 2.03 9.85
N SER A 162 12.39 2.85 9.48
CA SER A 162 12.18 4.29 9.22
C SER A 162 13.06 4.85 8.11
N LEU A 163 12.69 6.02 7.58
CA LEU A 163 13.54 6.78 6.66
C LEU A 163 14.89 7.15 7.30
N LYS A 164 14.90 7.46 8.60
CA LYS A 164 16.12 7.81 9.34
C LYS A 164 17.12 6.66 9.35
N GLU A 165 16.65 5.44 9.59
CA GLU A 165 17.49 4.24 9.57
C GLU A 165 18.04 3.99 8.16
N VAL A 166 17.19 4.08 7.13
CA VAL A 166 17.65 3.96 5.73
C VAL A 166 18.74 4.98 5.40
N ARG A 167 18.54 6.25 5.76
CA ARG A 167 19.55 7.31 5.53
C ARG A 167 20.85 7.03 6.26
N LYS A 168 20.78 6.48 7.48
CA LYS A 168 21.96 6.08 8.23
C LYS A 168 22.70 4.95 7.53
N ASP A 169 22.00 3.89 7.13
CA ASP A 169 22.61 2.72 6.49
C ASP A 169 23.26 3.09 5.15
N ILE A 170 22.60 3.95 4.36
CA ILE A 170 23.17 4.51 3.11
C ILE A 170 24.40 5.39 3.39
N ALA A 171 24.38 6.21 4.45
CA ALA A 171 25.53 7.04 4.80
C ALA A 171 26.73 6.21 5.28
N GLU A 172 26.49 5.07 5.93
CA GLU A 172 27.53 4.15 6.41
C GLU A 172 28.12 3.29 5.29
N ASP A 173 27.29 2.79 4.36
CA ASP A 173 27.73 1.96 3.24
C ASP A 173 26.86 2.18 1.98
N PRO A 174 27.11 3.26 1.21
CA PRO A 174 26.30 3.65 0.05
C PRO A 174 26.44 2.71 -1.15
N GLU A 175 27.50 1.90 -1.21
CA GLU A 175 27.69 0.92 -2.28
C GLU A 175 26.82 -0.32 -2.08
N ARG A 176 26.42 -0.59 -0.82
CA ARG A 176 25.65 -1.78 -0.45
C ARG A 176 24.23 -1.50 0.01
N ASN A 177 23.85 -0.25 0.22
CA ASN A 177 22.52 0.13 0.66
C ASN A 177 21.94 1.16 -0.32
N ARG A 178 20.67 0.98 -0.71
CA ARG A 178 19.97 1.94 -1.55
C ARG A 178 18.50 2.04 -1.20
N ILE A 179 17.91 3.18 -1.55
CA ILE A 179 16.47 3.41 -1.50
C ILE A 179 15.88 3.35 -2.90
N ILE A 180 14.87 2.53 -3.10
CA ILE A 180 14.00 2.56 -4.28
C ILE A 180 12.71 3.26 -3.88
N LEU A 181 12.34 4.31 -4.60
CA LEU A 181 11.16 5.12 -4.31
C LEU A 181 10.19 5.05 -5.50
N ASP A 182 8.99 4.54 -5.24
CA ASP A 182 7.85 4.67 -6.13
C ASP A 182 6.90 5.74 -5.55
N LEU A 183 6.77 6.88 -6.22
CA LEU A 183 6.01 8.05 -5.77
C LEU A 183 4.92 8.42 -6.77
N ASP A 184 3.65 8.27 -6.38
CA ASP A 184 2.55 8.84 -7.15
C ASP A 184 2.05 10.13 -6.49
N VAL A 185 2.02 11.22 -7.25
CA VAL A 185 1.48 12.51 -6.84
C VAL A 185 0.17 12.75 -7.58
N TYR A 186 -0.94 12.84 -6.87
CA TYR A 186 -2.29 13.08 -7.40
C TYR A 186 -2.71 14.51 -7.10
N ILE A 187 -2.84 15.33 -8.14
CA ILE A 187 -3.24 16.73 -8.05
C ILE A 187 -4.70 16.81 -8.50
N PHE A 188 -5.57 17.30 -7.63
CA PHE A 188 -7.02 17.41 -7.87
C PHE A 188 -7.36 18.78 -8.45
N ASP A 189 -6.76 19.05 -9.61
CA ASP A 189 -6.89 20.30 -10.32
C ASP A 189 -6.76 20.05 -11.82
N ARG A 190 -7.64 20.68 -12.59
CA ARG A 190 -7.69 20.52 -14.04
C ARG A 190 -6.80 21.54 -14.71
N ILE A 191 -6.04 21.09 -15.70
CA ILE A 191 -5.28 21.98 -16.58
C ILE A 191 -6.22 22.54 -17.66
N GLU A 192 -6.46 23.85 -17.62
CA GLU A 192 -7.41 24.52 -18.50
C GLU A 192 -6.86 24.78 -19.90
N ASP A 193 -5.59 25.17 -19.98
CA ASP A 193 -4.94 25.58 -21.22
C ASP A 193 -3.44 25.25 -21.27
N GLU A 194 -2.80 25.53 -22.41
CA GLU A 194 -1.38 25.25 -22.59
C GLU A 194 -0.46 26.16 -21.76
N LYS A 195 -0.94 27.33 -21.31
CA LYS A 195 -0.15 28.20 -20.42
C LYS A 195 -0.08 27.58 -19.03
N GLU A 196 -1.22 27.17 -18.48
CA GLU A 196 -1.27 26.48 -17.19
C GLU A 196 -0.48 25.16 -17.25
N LYS A 197 -0.58 24.41 -18.36
CA LYS A 197 0.21 23.20 -18.56
C LYS A 197 1.72 23.45 -18.50
N GLU A 198 2.19 24.60 -18.96
CA GLU A 198 3.61 24.98 -18.86
C GLU A 198 3.98 25.43 -17.43
N GLU A 199 3.06 26.04 -16.69
CA GLU A 199 3.23 26.31 -15.26
C GLU A 199 3.35 24.99 -14.48
N ARG A 200 2.47 24.01 -14.73
CA ARG A 200 2.55 22.65 -14.17
C ARG A 200 3.86 21.94 -14.51
N ARG A 201 4.40 22.17 -15.70
CA ARG A 201 5.69 21.59 -16.10
C ARG A 201 6.83 22.09 -15.21
N LYS A 202 6.80 23.37 -14.82
CA LYS A 202 7.79 23.98 -13.92
C LYS A 202 7.66 23.43 -12.50
N GLU A 203 6.44 23.32 -11.98
CA GLU A 203 6.17 22.71 -10.66
C GLU A 203 6.71 21.27 -10.58
N ILE A 204 6.47 20.44 -11.62
CA ILE A 204 7.03 19.09 -11.67
C ILE A 204 8.57 19.12 -11.72
N PHE A 205 9.15 20.04 -12.50
CA PHE A 205 10.60 20.17 -12.59
C PHE A 205 11.22 20.55 -11.23
N GLU A 206 10.57 21.44 -10.48
CA GLU A 206 10.94 21.84 -9.13
C GLU A 206 10.91 20.65 -8.16
N LEU A 207 9.82 19.85 -8.16
CA LEU A 207 9.76 18.62 -7.36
C LEU A 207 10.90 17.65 -7.72
N VAL A 208 11.23 17.51 -9.01
CA VAL A 208 12.35 16.67 -9.44
C VAL A 208 13.69 17.19 -8.91
N GLN A 209 13.93 18.50 -8.90
CA GLN A 209 15.17 19.05 -8.34
C GLN A 209 15.23 18.84 -6.82
N TYR A 210 14.12 19.09 -6.11
CA TYR A 210 14.02 18.83 -4.68
C TYR A 210 14.35 17.36 -4.35
N LEU A 211 13.77 16.40 -5.07
CA LEU A 211 14.07 14.97 -4.86
C LEU A 211 15.52 14.60 -5.16
N LYS A 212 16.21 15.33 -6.06
CA LYS A 212 17.65 15.15 -6.30
C LYS A 212 18.48 15.68 -5.14
N GLU A 213 18.15 16.87 -4.64
CA GLU A 213 18.81 17.47 -3.48
C GLU A 213 18.67 16.60 -2.24
N GLU A 214 17.51 15.94 -2.08
CA GLU A 214 17.25 15.00 -0.99
C GLU A 214 17.84 13.60 -1.17
N GLY A 215 18.53 13.35 -2.30
CA GLY A 215 19.09 12.03 -2.61
C GLY A 215 18.04 10.93 -2.85
N LEU A 216 16.79 11.31 -3.13
CA LEU A 216 15.67 10.39 -3.35
C LEU A 216 15.41 10.11 -4.85
N PHE A 217 16.15 10.78 -5.74
CA PHE A 217 15.95 10.66 -7.18
C PHE A 217 16.65 9.44 -7.81
N GLU A 218 17.74 8.91 -7.23
CA GLU A 218 18.63 7.98 -7.96
C GLU A 218 17.93 6.72 -8.46
N TYR A 219 17.00 6.16 -7.68
CA TYR A 219 16.14 5.03 -8.04
C TYR A 219 14.66 5.37 -7.86
N LEU A 220 14.23 6.46 -8.50
CA LEU A 220 12.87 6.98 -8.47
C LEU A 220 12.03 6.49 -9.66
N GLU A 221 10.87 5.92 -9.38
CA GLU A 221 9.70 5.92 -10.26
C GLU A 221 8.69 6.93 -9.75
N MET A 222 8.36 7.97 -10.53
CA MET A 222 7.36 8.95 -10.12
C MET A 222 6.30 9.15 -11.19
N ARG A 223 5.04 9.28 -10.76
CA ARG A 223 3.92 9.65 -11.64
C ARG A 223 3.21 10.86 -11.06
N VAL A 224 3.22 11.97 -11.79
CA VAL A 224 2.38 13.13 -11.48
C VAL A 224 1.09 13.04 -12.26
N VAL A 225 -0.02 12.91 -11.56
CA VAL A 225 -1.36 12.60 -12.08
C VAL A 225 -2.27 13.80 -11.85
N PHE A 226 -2.68 14.47 -12.93
CA PHE A 226 -3.69 15.54 -12.88
C PHE A 226 -5.06 14.90 -12.96
N VAL A 227 -5.73 14.82 -11.81
CA VAL A 227 -7.06 14.26 -11.63
C VAL A 227 -8.08 15.38 -11.66
N ASP A 228 -9.12 15.20 -12.45
CA ASP A 228 -10.22 16.15 -12.52
C ASP A 228 -10.92 16.30 -11.18
N GLU A 229 -11.09 17.54 -10.72
CA GLU A 229 -11.68 17.88 -9.43
C GLU A 229 -13.13 17.40 -9.28
N ARG A 230 -13.82 17.10 -10.39
CA ARG A 230 -15.18 16.51 -10.38
C ARG A 230 -15.28 15.17 -9.66
N VAL A 231 -14.17 14.49 -9.42
CA VAL A 231 -14.16 13.30 -8.55
C VAL A 231 -14.49 13.62 -7.08
N LEU A 232 -14.34 14.88 -6.68
CA LEU A 232 -14.62 15.36 -5.32
C LEU A 232 -16.10 15.68 -5.10
N ALA A 233 -16.89 15.73 -6.16
CA ALA A 233 -18.31 16.04 -6.11
C ALA A 233 -19.10 14.97 -5.32
N PRO A 234 -20.12 15.36 -4.51
CA PRO A 234 -20.88 14.44 -3.68
C PRO A 234 -21.50 13.26 -4.45
N SER A 235 -21.97 13.48 -5.68
CA SER A 235 -22.58 12.41 -6.48
C SER A 235 -21.60 11.60 -7.32
N TYR A 236 -20.28 11.89 -7.28
CA TYR A 236 -19.28 11.18 -8.07
C TYR A 236 -19.33 9.66 -7.89
N LYS A 237 -19.45 9.17 -6.65
CA LYS A 237 -19.49 7.71 -6.38
C LYS A 237 -20.62 7.02 -7.13
N LYS A 238 -21.80 7.65 -7.23
CA LYS A 238 -22.93 7.13 -8.01
C LYS A 238 -22.57 7.05 -9.50
N TYR A 239 -21.98 8.11 -10.05
CA TYR A 239 -21.60 8.14 -11.45
C TYR A 239 -20.42 7.22 -11.79
N LYS A 240 -19.45 7.03 -10.88
CA LYS A 240 -18.39 6.03 -10.99
C LYS A 240 -18.98 4.65 -11.28
N TYR A 241 -20.05 4.26 -10.58
CA TYR A 241 -20.76 3.01 -10.89
C TYR A 241 -21.49 3.05 -12.22
N GLU A 242 -22.17 4.14 -12.59
CA GLU A 242 -22.83 4.26 -13.90
C GLU A 242 -21.85 4.18 -15.09
N ILE A 243 -20.63 4.72 -14.91
CA ILE A 243 -19.53 4.69 -15.87
C ILE A 243 -18.95 3.29 -15.98
N SER A 244 -18.73 2.62 -14.84
CA SER A 244 -18.14 1.28 -14.76
C SER A 244 -19.14 0.14 -15.06
N ALA A 245 -20.45 0.37 -14.93
CA ALA A 245 -21.50 -0.61 -15.19
C ALA A 245 -21.65 -0.87 -16.70
N SER A 246 -21.10 -2.01 -17.11
CA SER A 246 -20.75 -2.38 -18.48
C SER A 246 -21.90 -2.54 -19.48
N ARG A 247 -23.19 -2.56 -19.12
CA ARG A 247 -24.25 -2.85 -20.13
C ARG A 247 -24.38 -1.77 -21.22
N LYS A 248 -24.41 -0.49 -20.84
CA LYS A 248 -24.47 0.63 -21.81
C LYS A 248 -23.14 0.86 -22.54
N VAL A 249 -22.03 0.55 -21.87
CA VAL A 249 -20.68 0.59 -22.44
C VAL A 249 -20.54 -0.52 -23.48
N ASN A 250 -20.89 -1.77 -23.15
CA ASN A 250 -20.89 -2.94 -24.04
C ASN A 250 -21.81 -2.76 -25.28
N GLU A 251 -22.97 -2.12 -25.13
CA GLU A 251 -23.86 -1.80 -26.25
C GLU A 251 -23.27 -0.77 -27.22
N TYR A 252 -22.47 0.18 -26.73
CA TYR A 252 -21.76 1.19 -27.54
C TYR A 252 -20.50 0.61 -28.20
N ILE A 253 -19.73 -0.21 -27.48
CA ILE A 253 -18.53 -0.93 -27.99
C ILE A 253 -18.90 -1.77 -29.22
N LYS A 254 -20.00 -2.52 -29.15
CA LYS A 254 -20.51 -3.32 -30.28
C LYS A 254 -20.91 -2.49 -31.50
N LYS A 255 -21.09 -1.17 -31.35
CA LYS A 255 -21.69 -0.30 -32.38
C LYS A 255 -20.68 0.64 -33.06
N GLU A 256 -19.55 0.97 -32.42
CA GLU A 256 -18.67 2.07 -32.87
C GLU A 256 -17.22 1.70 -33.18
N ASP A 257 -16.80 0.43 -33.04
CA ASP A 257 -15.50 -0.08 -33.50
C ASP A 257 -14.30 0.87 -33.23
N LYS A 258 -14.12 1.28 -31.96
CA LYS A 258 -13.00 2.11 -31.51
C LYS A 258 -12.08 1.32 -30.58
N THR A 259 -10.77 1.52 -30.76
CA THR A 259 -9.69 0.85 -30.01
C THR A 259 -9.69 1.13 -28.50
N VAL A 260 -10.40 2.18 -28.04
CA VAL A 260 -10.58 2.52 -26.62
C VAL A 260 -12.08 2.56 -26.28
N ASN A 261 -12.48 1.71 -25.34
CA ASN A 261 -13.86 1.51 -24.92
C ASN A 261 -14.33 2.59 -23.92
N LEU A 262 -14.72 3.76 -24.42
CA LEU A 262 -15.23 4.86 -23.58
C LEU A 262 -16.74 4.69 -23.23
N PRO A 263 -17.19 5.26 -22.09
CA PRO A 263 -18.62 5.33 -21.79
C PRO A 263 -19.39 6.16 -22.85
N PRO A 264 -20.72 5.94 -22.99
CA PRO A 264 -21.52 6.65 -23.98
C PRO A 264 -21.40 8.18 -23.88
N ARG A 265 -21.25 8.87 -25.02
CA ARG A 265 -21.07 10.33 -25.08
C ARG A 265 -22.12 11.12 -24.31
N ASN A 266 -23.39 10.72 -24.38
CA ASN A 266 -24.48 11.40 -23.68
C ASN A 266 -24.38 11.24 -22.16
N LEU A 267 -23.93 10.07 -21.68
CA LEU A 267 -23.66 9.85 -20.26
C LEU A 267 -22.54 10.78 -19.81
N ARG A 268 -21.41 10.76 -20.52
CA ARG A 268 -20.25 11.62 -20.24
C ARG A 268 -20.63 13.11 -20.17
N LYS A 269 -21.38 13.64 -21.15
CA LYS A 269 -21.87 15.04 -21.14
C LYS A 269 -22.72 15.34 -19.90
N LYS A 270 -23.65 14.44 -19.57
CA LYS A 270 -24.50 14.57 -18.38
C LYS A 270 -23.66 14.61 -17.10
N VAL A 271 -22.75 13.63 -16.94
CA VAL A 271 -21.88 13.53 -15.75
C VAL A 271 -21.02 14.77 -15.62
N SER A 272 -20.32 15.19 -16.69
CA SER A 272 -19.50 16.40 -16.70
C SER A 272 -20.27 17.63 -16.22
N LYS A 273 -21.49 17.84 -16.72
CA LYS A 273 -22.32 18.99 -16.33
C LYS A 273 -22.73 18.93 -14.86
N VAL A 274 -23.24 17.78 -14.41
CA VAL A 274 -23.75 17.63 -13.04
C VAL A 274 -22.62 17.76 -12.02
N LEU A 275 -21.52 17.05 -12.23
CA LEU A 275 -20.41 17.09 -11.28
C LEU A 275 -19.71 18.45 -11.26
N GLN A 276 -19.60 19.14 -12.41
CA GLN A 276 -19.03 20.49 -12.43
C GLN A 276 -19.90 21.46 -11.63
N GLN A 277 -21.22 21.36 -11.76
CA GLN A 277 -22.13 22.21 -10.98
C GLN A 277 -21.95 21.95 -9.48
N GLU A 278 -21.89 20.69 -9.06
CA GLU A 278 -21.66 20.33 -7.66
C GLU A 278 -20.33 20.88 -7.14
N VAL A 279 -19.23 20.73 -7.88
CA VAL A 279 -17.92 21.28 -7.48
C VAL A 279 -17.97 22.80 -7.37
N ASN A 280 -18.61 23.49 -8.31
CA ASN A 280 -18.69 24.96 -8.30
C ASN A 280 -19.50 25.50 -7.10
N GLU A 281 -20.35 24.68 -6.50
CA GLU A 281 -21.14 25.03 -5.31
C GLU A 281 -20.40 24.73 -3.99
N MET A 282 -19.27 24.00 -4.03
CA MET A 282 -18.50 23.61 -2.86
C MET A 282 -17.45 24.67 -2.48
N SER A 283 -17.22 24.84 -1.17
CA SER A 283 -16.09 25.61 -0.66
C SER A 283 -14.76 24.85 -0.79
N GLU A 284 -13.63 25.55 -0.65
CA GLU A 284 -12.31 24.91 -0.62
C GLU A 284 -12.21 23.87 0.51
N GLU A 285 -12.74 24.19 1.69
CA GLU A 285 -12.75 23.29 2.85
C GLU A 285 -13.55 22.01 2.56
N GLU A 286 -14.68 22.13 1.86
CA GLU A 286 -15.51 20.99 1.45
C GLU A 286 -14.79 20.12 0.42
N LEU A 287 -14.09 20.73 -0.55
CA LEU A 287 -13.30 20.02 -1.55
C LEU A 287 -12.13 19.27 -0.90
N LEU A 288 -11.38 19.93 -0.01
CA LEU A 288 -10.29 19.29 0.73
C LEU A 288 -10.82 18.19 1.67
N ALA A 289 -11.98 18.38 2.30
CA ALA A 289 -12.62 17.35 3.11
C ALA A 289 -13.09 16.15 2.27
N SER A 290 -13.58 16.38 1.06
CA SER A 290 -13.94 15.31 0.11
C SER A 290 -12.69 14.56 -0.36
N MET A 291 -11.64 15.29 -0.74
CA MET A 291 -10.36 14.72 -1.17
C MET A 291 -9.75 13.83 -0.08
N ARG A 292 -9.74 14.29 1.17
CA ARG A 292 -9.24 13.50 2.32
C ARG A 292 -10.01 12.21 2.57
N LYS A 293 -11.23 12.03 2.05
CA LYS A 293 -11.98 10.76 2.18
C LYS A 293 -11.53 9.69 1.18
N ILE A 294 -10.74 10.06 0.17
CA ILE A 294 -10.22 9.11 -0.83
C ILE A 294 -9.19 8.22 -0.14
N ARG A 295 -9.39 6.91 -0.24
CA ARG A 295 -8.47 5.91 0.31
C ARG A 295 -7.24 5.76 -0.60
N LYS A 296 -6.09 5.40 -0.04
CA LYS A 296 -4.83 5.20 -0.78
C LYS A 296 -4.91 4.02 -1.74
N ASP A 297 -5.71 3.01 -1.44
CA ASP A 297 -5.99 1.91 -2.38
C ASP A 297 -6.74 2.38 -3.65
N GLU A 298 -7.58 3.41 -3.52
CA GLU A 298 -8.28 4.06 -4.65
C GLU A 298 -7.37 4.96 -5.49
N LEU A 299 -6.21 5.38 -4.95
CA LEU A 299 -5.14 6.04 -5.69
C LEU A 299 -4.39 5.00 -6.54
N SER A 300 -5.04 4.57 -7.61
CA SER A 300 -4.58 3.56 -8.55
C SER A 300 -5.17 3.79 -9.94
N TYR A 301 -4.66 3.05 -10.93
CA TYR A 301 -5.23 3.07 -12.28
C TYR A 301 -6.72 2.75 -12.28
N ASP A 302 -7.09 1.58 -11.76
CA ASP A 302 -8.48 1.09 -11.74
C ASP A 302 -9.37 1.83 -10.73
N GLY A 303 -8.77 2.51 -9.76
CA GLY A 303 -9.46 3.33 -8.78
C GLY A 303 -9.92 4.67 -9.35
N ILE A 304 -9.12 5.72 -9.13
CA ILE A 304 -9.48 7.09 -9.50
C ILE A 304 -8.90 7.53 -10.85
N ARG A 305 -7.81 6.93 -11.33
CA ARG A 305 -7.05 7.49 -12.45
C ARG A 305 -7.71 7.23 -13.81
N LYS A 306 -8.13 6.00 -14.11
CA LYS A 306 -8.54 5.56 -15.45
C LYS A 306 -9.43 6.55 -16.20
N TRP A 307 -10.55 6.94 -15.61
CA TRP A 307 -11.53 7.81 -16.25
C TRP A 307 -11.33 9.29 -15.95
N ASN A 308 -10.62 9.64 -14.88
CA ASN A 308 -10.59 11.01 -14.34
C ASN A 308 -9.24 11.72 -14.49
N CYS A 309 -8.18 11.00 -14.82
CA CYS A 309 -6.89 11.63 -15.13
C CYS A 309 -7.00 12.33 -16.47
N GLN A 310 -6.75 13.63 -16.48
CA GLN A 310 -6.68 14.45 -17.70
C GLN A 310 -5.28 14.36 -18.32
N TYR A 311 -4.26 14.54 -17.46
CA TYR A 311 -2.86 14.53 -17.84
C TYR A 311 -2.02 13.70 -16.86
N LEU A 312 -0.93 13.14 -17.38
CA LEU A 312 0.02 12.34 -16.63
C LEU A 312 1.45 12.74 -17.02
N SER A 313 2.33 12.88 -16.04
CA SER A 313 3.77 13.01 -16.26
C SER A 313 4.52 11.89 -15.57
N PRO A 314 5.00 10.88 -16.33
CA PRO A 314 5.86 9.85 -15.78
C PRO A 314 7.32 10.32 -15.75
N ILE A 315 7.97 10.11 -14.61
CA ILE A 315 9.35 10.48 -14.34
C ILE A 315 10.09 9.22 -13.89
N TYR A 316 11.18 8.87 -14.59
CA TYR A 316 11.97 7.68 -14.28
C TYR A 316 13.43 8.07 -14.16
N SER A 317 14.04 7.75 -13.02
CA SER A 317 15.46 7.94 -12.88
C SER A 317 16.26 6.95 -13.74
N GLU A 318 17.50 7.29 -14.02
CA GLU A 318 18.38 6.38 -14.74
C GLU A 318 18.62 5.08 -13.99
N GLY A 319 18.88 5.16 -12.67
CA GLY A 319 19.11 3.99 -11.83
C GLY A 319 17.94 3.03 -11.89
N LEU A 320 16.71 3.54 -11.76
CA LEU A 320 15.51 2.71 -11.82
C LEU A 320 15.32 2.04 -13.19
N VAL A 321 15.51 2.77 -14.29
CA VAL A 321 15.35 2.19 -15.65
C VAL A 321 16.37 1.08 -15.91
N LYS A 322 17.62 1.26 -15.46
CA LYS A 322 18.65 0.21 -15.56
C LYS A 322 18.24 -1.06 -14.82
N GLU A 323 17.61 -0.92 -13.66
CA GLU A 323 17.25 -2.05 -12.79
C GLU A 323 15.96 -2.76 -13.25
N ARG A 324 14.88 -2.01 -13.48
CA ARG A 324 13.54 -2.56 -13.71
C ARG A 324 13.17 -2.69 -15.20
N TYR A 325 13.80 -1.89 -16.07
CA TYR A 325 13.39 -1.74 -17.47
C TYR A 325 14.57 -1.93 -18.43
N THR A 326 15.40 -2.95 -18.18
CA THR A 326 16.63 -3.24 -18.94
C THR A 326 16.45 -3.28 -20.45
N SER A 327 15.33 -3.86 -20.93
CA SER A 327 15.00 -3.92 -22.37
C SER A 327 14.73 -2.56 -23.01
N SER A 328 14.41 -1.55 -22.21
CA SER A 328 14.11 -0.19 -22.64
C SER A 328 15.21 0.81 -22.26
N TYR A 329 16.27 0.34 -21.60
CA TYR A 329 17.38 1.19 -21.19
C TYR A 329 18.24 1.56 -22.41
N ASN A 330 18.28 2.86 -22.69
CA ASN A 330 19.23 3.44 -23.63
C ASN A 330 19.86 4.70 -22.97
N PRO A 331 21.18 4.69 -22.70
CA PRO A 331 21.86 5.80 -22.02
C PRO A 331 21.78 7.12 -22.80
N GLU A 332 21.65 7.07 -24.13
CA GLU A 332 21.63 8.26 -24.99
C GLU A 332 20.28 8.97 -24.96
N THR A 333 19.20 8.23 -24.68
CA THR A 333 17.82 8.76 -24.71
C THR A 333 17.22 8.91 -23.32
N ILE A 334 17.88 8.39 -22.28
CA ILE A 334 17.36 8.47 -20.93
C ILE A 334 17.42 9.89 -20.41
N ASN A 335 16.30 10.31 -19.82
CA ASN A 335 16.16 11.68 -19.38
C ASN A 335 16.92 11.91 -18.07
N LYS A 336 17.72 12.97 -18.01
CA LYS A 336 18.46 13.37 -16.81
C LYS A 336 17.74 14.48 -16.04
N TYR A 337 16.66 15.03 -16.60
CA TYR A 337 15.84 16.09 -16.00
C TYR A 337 16.69 17.29 -15.56
N LYS A 338 17.56 17.75 -16.46
CA LYS A 338 18.44 18.91 -16.24
C LYS A 338 17.74 20.21 -16.62
N GLU A 339 16.73 20.13 -17.48
CA GLU A 339 16.00 21.29 -17.99
C GLU A 339 14.49 21.04 -17.91
N ILE A 340 13.69 22.11 -17.80
CA ILE A 340 12.23 22.00 -17.73
C ILE A 340 11.63 21.23 -18.93
N LYS A 341 12.23 21.37 -20.13
CA LYS A 341 11.77 20.69 -21.36
C LYS A 341 11.82 19.16 -21.27
N ASP A 342 12.58 18.64 -20.33
CA ASP A 342 12.71 17.21 -20.05
C ASP A 342 11.43 16.65 -19.43
N ILE A 343 10.67 17.46 -18.70
CA ILE A 343 9.37 17.05 -18.16
C ILE A 343 8.37 16.93 -19.30
N LYS A 344 7.70 15.79 -19.44
CA LYS A 344 6.66 15.57 -20.45
C LYS A 344 5.33 15.34 -19.79
N ILE A 345 4.32 16.12 -20.19
CA ILE A 345 2.93 15.98 -19.73
C ILE A 345 2.11 15.40 -20.88
N GLY A 346 1.73 14.14 -20.76
CA GLY A 346 0.94 13.39 -21.74
C GLY A 346 -0.55 13.42 -21.41
N THR A 347 -1.39 13.30 -22.44
CA THR A 347 -2.85 13.17 -22.28
C THR A 347 -3.24 11.73 -21.94
N ASN A 348 -4.26 11.57 -21.12
CA ASN A 348 -4.91 10.27 -20.92
C ASN A 348 -6.05 10.10 -21.95
N LEU A 349 -5.95 9.08 -22.80
CA LEU A 349 -6.95 8.80 -23.84
C LEU A 349 -8.29 8.33 -23.26
N GLU A 350 -8.30 7.86 -22.02
CA GLU A 350 -9.50 7.39 -21.32
C GLU A 350 -10.24 8.50 -20.58
N TYR A 351 -9.70 9.73 -20.52
CA TYR A 351 -10.33 10.85 -19.85
C TYR A 351 -11.76 11.10 -20.35
N ILE A 352 -12.73 11.06 -19.43
CA ILE A 352 -14.14 11.01 -19.81
C ILE A 352 -14.83 12.37 -19.83
N TYR A 353 -14.28 13.39 -19.18
CA TYR A 353 -15.04 14.60 -19.00
C TYR A 353 -14.96 15.55 -20.20
N PHE A 354 -16.07 16.26 -20.44
CA PHE A 354 -16.13 17.39 -21.35
C PHE A 354 -15.80 18.68 -20.63
N LYS A 355 -15.19 19.62 -21.36
CA LYS A 355 -15.11 21.03 -20.98
C LYS A 355 -16.51 21.64 -20.90
#